data_AF-A0A3M7ME03-F1
#
_entry.id   AF-A0A3M7ME03-F1
#
_cell.length_a   1.000
_cell.length_b   1.000
_cell.length_c   1.000
_cell.angle_alpha   90.00
_cell.angle_beta   90.00
_cell.angle_gamma   90.00
#
_symmetry.space_group_name_H-M   'P 1'
#
loop_
_entity.id
_entity.type
_entity.pdbx_description
1 polymer ?
#
loop_
_entity_poly.entity_id
_entity_poly.type
_entity_poly.pdbx_seq_one_letter_code
_entity_poly.pdbx_strand_id
1 'polypeptide(L)'
;MSQEAIVHAYRHLYRHSLRAIQFSKPARYTLRDHIRLAFRRGSATDYEPRKVQNTVEFLQYAAKENGLEHKIVKNLLFVWWVQKNGRARIAQGKNM
;
A
#
# COMPACT_ATOMS: atom_id res chain seq x y z
N MET A 1 21.52 -4.07 -7.90
CA MET A 1 20.89 -3.02 -7.05
C MET A 1 21.30 -3.27 -5.61
N SER A 2 21.58 -2.23 -4.81
CA SER A 2 21.95 -2.43 -3.40
C SER A 2 20.72 -2.76 -2.55
N GLN A 3 20.88 -3.67 -1.58
CA GLN A 3 19.82 -4.00 -0.61
C GLN A 3 19.33 -2.77 0.15
N GLU A 4 20.23 -1.81 0.38
CA GLU A 4 19.94 -0.52 0.99
C GLU A 4 18.89 0.27 0.19
N ALA A 5 19.01 0.35 -1.14
CA ALA A 5 18.06 1.07 -1.98
C ALA A 5 16.63 0.50 -1.88
N ILE A 6 16.49 -0.83 -1.79
CA ILE A 6 15.20 -1.51 -1.62
C ILE A 6 14.60 -1.18 -0.25
N VAL A 7 15.41 -1.18 0.81
CA VAL A 7 14.98 -0.81 2.16
C VAL A 7 14.53 0.65 2.21
N HIS A 8 15.25 1.56 1.55
CA HIS A 8 14.82 2.96 1.43
C HIS A 8 13.50 3.09 0.69
N ALA A 9 13.34 2.42 -0.46
CA ALA A 9 12.09 2.42 -1.22
C ALA A 9 10.90 1.94 -0.36
N TYR A 10 11.06 0.84 0.37
CA TYR A 10 10.07 0.35 1.32
C TYR A 10 9.69 1.43 2.34
N ARG A 11 10.69 2.05 2.98
CA ARG A 11 10.48 3.08 4.01
C ARG A 11 9.78 4.32 3.45
N HIS A 12 10.18 4.80 2.27
CA HIS A 12 9.57 5.97 1.64
C HIS A 12 8.12 5.69 1.25
N LEU A 13 7.86 4.60 0.53
CA LEU A 13 6.50 4.22 0.13
C LEU A 13 5.60 4.05 1.36
N TYR A 14 6.09 3.38 2.40
CA TYR A 14 5.30 3.18 3.61
C TYR A 14 4.95 4.49 4.31
N ARG A 15 5.92 5.37 4.54
CA ARG A 15 5.71 6.65 5.23
C ARG A 15 4.80 7.60 4.44
N HIS A 16 5.01 7.74 3.13
CA HIS A 16 4.19 8.61 2.30
C HIS A 16 2.77 8.07 2.16
N SER A 17 2.61 6.75 2.03
CA SER A 17 1.27 6.14 1.97
C SER A 17 0.48 6.35 3.27
N LEU A 18 1.12 6.29 4.44
CA LEU A 18 0.45 6.55 5.71
C LEU A 18 -0.07 8.00 5.81
N ARG A 19 0.71 8.97 5.31
CA ARG A 19 0.30 10.38 5.23
C ARG A 19 -0.84 10.58 4.24
N ALA A 20 -0.77 9.95 3.06
CA ALA A 20 -1.81 10.02 2.03
C ALA A 20 -3.19 9.60 2.54
N ILE A 21 -3.23 8.64 3.47
CA ILE A 21 -4.48 8.13 4.06
C ILE A 21 -4.80 8.70 5.44
N GLN A 22 -4.05 9.73 5.86
CA GLN A 22 -4.20 10.38 7.16
C GLN A 22 -4.24 9.40 8.34
N PHE A 23 -3.46 8.31 8.25
CA PHE A 23 -3.40 7.26 9.28
C PHE A 23 -4.77 6.65 9.67
N SER A 24 -5.75 6.71 8.76
CA SER A 24 -7.13 6.23 9.00
C SER A 24 -7.22 4.73 9.22
N LYS A 25 -8.19 4.30 10.04
CA LYS A 25 -8.58 2.89 10.19
C LYS A 25 -9.79 2.61 9.30
N PRO A 26 -9.89 1.43 8.66
CA PRO A 26 -8.94 0.30 8.68
C PRO A 26 -7.78 0.43 7.67
N ALA A 27 -7.79 1.46 6.82
CA ALA A 27 -6.88 1.63 5.68
C ALA A 27 -5.40 1.45 6.02
N ARG A 28 -4.92 1.99 7.15
CA ARG A 28 -3.50 1.87 7.56
C ARG A 28 -3.03 0.43 7.79
N TYR A 29 -3.92 -0.45 8.24
CA TYR A 29 -3.60 -1.85 8.46
C TYR A 29 -3.58 -2.60 7.13
N THR A 30 -4.59 -2.38 6.28
CA THR A 30 -4.63 -2.92 4.92
C THR A 30 -3.39 -2.52 4.13
N LEU A 31 -3.04 -1.23 4.14
CA LEU A 31 -1.85 -0.70 3.50
C LEU A 31 -0.56 -1.37 3.99
N ARG A 32 -0.37 -1.42 5.32
CA ARG A 32 0.82 -2.02 5.93
C ARG A 32 0.98 -3.47 5.50
N ASP A 33 -0.09 -4.25 5.58
CA ASP A 33 -0.06 -5.67 5.24
C ASP A 33 0.26 -5.86 3.74
N HIS A 34 -0.33 -5.04 2.86
CA HIS A 34 -0.06 -5.08 1.42
C HIS A 34 1.37 -4.68 1.07
N ILE A 35 1.89 -3.55 1.58
CA ILE A 35 3.28 -3.14 1.30
C ILE A 35 4.27 -4.18 1.82
N ARG A 36 4.07 -4.70 3.04
CA ARG A 36 4.95 -5.75 3.59
C ARG A 36 4.91 -7.01 2.74
N LEU A 37 3.74 -7.42 2.27
CA LEU A 37 3.60 -8.59 1.42
C LEU A 37 4.29 -8.38 0.06
N ALA A 38 4.10 -7.21 -0.57
CA ALA A 38 4.70 -6.87 -1.86
C ALA A 38 6.23 -6.90 -1.78
N PHE A 39 6.84 -6.27 -0.77
CA PHE A 39 8.30 -6.27 -0.60
C PHE A 39 8.85 -7.62 -0.12
N ARG A 40 8.05 -8.46 0.54
CA ARG A 40 8.46 -9.81 0.94
C ARG A 40 8.43 -10.81 -0.22
N ARG A 41 7.45 -10.68 -1.12
CA ARG A 41 7.27 -11.56 -2.28
C ARG A 41 8.01 -11.09 -3.52
N GLY A 42 8.28 -9.79 -3.62
CA GLY A 42 9.05 -9.19 -4.71
C GLY A 42 10.51 -9.61 -4.66
N SER A 43 11.15 -9.54 -5.82
CA SER A 43 12.55 -9.83 -6.05
C SER A 43 13.35 -8.55 -6.26
N ALA A 44 14.68 -8.62 -6.15
CA ALA A 44 15.55 -7.47 -6.40
C ALA A 44 15.48 -6.95 -7.85
N THR A 45 15.08 -7.82 -8.80
CA THR A 45 14.87 -7.45 -10.21
C THR A 45 13.59 -6.65 -10.44
N ASP A 46 12.62 -6.70 -9.51
CA ASP A 46 11.39 -5.90 -9.58
C ASP A 46 11.61 -4.44 -9.17
N TYR A 47 12.79 -4.12 -8.60
CA TYR A 47 13.10 -2.77 -8.14
C TYR A 47 13.40 -1.83 -9.30
N GLU A 48 12.52 -0.85 -9.49
CA GLU A 48 12.67 0.22 -10.48
C GLU A 48 12.61 1.60 -9.80
N PRO A 49 13.74 2.31 -9.67
CA PRO A 49 13.82 3.59 -8.95
C PRO A 49 12.82 4.63 -9.44
N ARG A 50 12.61 4.72 -10.76
CA ARG A 50 11.70 5.70 -11.37
C ARG A 50 10.24 5.45 -10.95
N LYS A 51 9.80 4.19 -10.94
CA LYS A 51 8.45 3.84 -10.46
C LYS A 51 8.28 4.17 -8.99
N VAL A 52 9.29 3.91 -8.16
CA VAL A 52 9.27 4.28 -6.74
C VAL A 52 9.11 5.78 -6.59
N GLN A 53 9.91 6.57 -7.30
CA GLN A 53 9.85 8.04 -7.24
C GLN A 53 8.48 8.57 -7.68
N ASN A 54 7.96 8.13 -8.83
CA ASN A 54 6.63 8.53 -9.32
C ASN A 54 5.54 8.18 -8.30
N THR A 55 5.64 7.00 -7.67
CA THR A 55 4.67 6.57 -6.66
C THR A 55 4.76 7.44 -5.40
N VAL A 56 5.97 7.79 -4.96
CA VAL A 56 6.16 8.70 -3.82
C VAL A 56 5.56 10.08 -4.12
N GLU A 57 5.78 10.62 -5.31
CA GLU A 57 5.21 11.90 -5.74
C GLU A 57 3.67 11.87 -5.76
N PHE A 58 3.09 10.83 -6.36
CA PHE A 58 1.63 10.59 -6.34
C PHE A 58 1.08 10.56 -4.90
N LEU A 59 1.76 9.89 -3.98
CA LEU A 59 1.35 9.82 -2.57
C LEU A 59 1.50 11.17 -1.84
N GLN A 60 2.45 12.01 -2.26
CA GLN A 60 2.57 13.38 -1.73
C GLN A 60 1.37 14.23 -2.16
N TYR A 61 0.96 14.16 -3.43
CA TYR A 61 -0.27 14.82 -3.90
C TYR A 61 -1.51 14.32 -3.15
N ALA A 62 -1.64 13.00 -2.98
CA ALA A 62 -2.72 12.38 -2.21
C ALA A 62 -2.78 12.81 -0.74
N ALA A 63 -1.65 13.21 -0.15
CA ALA A 63 -1.57 13.71 1.22
C ALA A 63 -1.86 15.20 1.32
N LYS A 64 -1.56 15.97 0.27
CA LYS A 64 -1.67 17.43 0.26
C LYS A 64 -3.12 17.89 0.13
N GLU A 65 -3.89 17.24 -0.74
CA GLU A 65 -5.25 17.67 -1.09
C GLU A 65 -6.21 16.48 -1.12
N ASN A 66 -7.50 16.72 -0.86
CA ASN A 66 -8.55 15.72 -1.04
C ASN A 66 -8.96 15.58 -2.52
N GLY A 67 -7.95 15.41 -3.37
CA GLY A 67 -8.04 15.35 -4.82
C GLY A 67 -8.30 13.94 -5.35
N LEU A 68 -8.01 13.76 -6.64
CA LEU A 68 -8.19 12.49 -7.32
C LEU A 68 -7.26 11.40 -6.74
N GLU A 69 -6.01 11.74 -6.48
CA GLU A 69 -5.00 10.85 -5.93
C GLU A 69 -5.43 10.32 -4.55
N HIS A 70 -5.95 11.21 -3.69
CA HIS A 70 -6.50 10.81 -2.38
C HIS A 70 -7.65 9.81 -2.54
N LYS A 71 -8.61 10.09 -3.45
CA LYS A 71 -9.75 9.22 -3.72
C LYS A 71 -9.31 7.85 -4.27
N ILE A 72 -8.31 7.84 -5.16
CA ILE A 72 -7.73 6.60 -5.71
C ILE A 72 -7.16 5.74 -4.58
N VAL A 73 -6.27 6.29 -3.73
CA VAL A 73 -5.65 5.52 -2.64
C VAL A 73 -6.70 5.00 -1.67
N LYS A 74 -7.66 5.86 -1.27
CA LYS A 74 -8.74 5.49 -0.37
C LYS A 74 -9.58 4.34 -0.92
N ASN A 75 -10.02 4.44 -2.17
CA ASN A 75 -10.87 3.43 -2.78
C ASN A 75 -10.12 2.11 -3.01
N LEU A 76 -8.85 2.17 -3.42
CA LEU A 76 -8.01 0.98 -3.56
C LEU A 76 -7.90 0.20 -2.25
N LEU A 77 -7.59 0.89 -1.15
CA LEU A 77 -7.46 0.26 0.16
C LEU A 77 -8.81 -0.25 0.69
N PHE A 78 -9.91 0.44 0.38
CA PHE A 78 -11.25 -0.04 0.71
C PHE A 78 -11.56 -1.36 -0.01
N VAL A 79 -11.31 -1.45 -1.32
CA VAL A 79 -11.49 -2.67 -2.10
C VAL A 79 -10.65 -3.82 -1.55
N TRP A 80 -9.37 -3.57 -1.26
CA TRP A 80 -8.49 -4.59 -0.67
C TRP A 80 -8.98 -5.07 0.70
N TRP A 81 -9.45 -4.15 1.53
CA TRP A 81 -10.02 -4.49 2.84
C TRP A 81 -11.27 -5.36 2.69
N VAL A 82 -12.19 -5.00 1.79
CA VAL A 82 -13.39 -5.78 1.48
C VAL A 82 -13.01 -7.17 0.97
N GLN A 83 -12.07 -7.28 0.03
CA GLN A 83 -11.63 -8.56 -0.53
C GLN A 83 -11.02 -9.47 0.53
N LYS A 84 -10.18 -8.92 1.42
CA LYS A 84 -9.56 -9.67 2.52
C LYS A 84 -10.63 -10.22 3.47
N ASN A 85 -11.60 -9.40 3.87
CA ASN A 85 -12.63 -9.80 4.84
C ASN A 85 -13.75 -10.65 4.21
N GLY A 86 -14.08 -10.42 2.94
CA GLY A 86 -15.02 -11.25 2.19
C GLY A 86 -14.50 -12.66 1.98
N ARG A 87 -13.20 -12.81 1.63
CA ARG A 87 -12.54 -14.13 1.57
C ARG A 87 -12.51 -14.82 2.93
N ALA A 88 -12.25 -14.08 4.01
CA ALA A 88 -12.27 -14.64 5.37
C ALA A 88 -13.65 -15.22 5.73
N ARG A 89 -14.74 -14.52 5.35
CA ARG A 89 -16.12 -14.99 5.58
C ARG A 89 -16.44 -16.27 4.81
N ILE A 90 -16.01 -16.38 3.55
CA ILE A 90 -16.21 -17.59 2.74
C ILE A 90 -15.42 -18.77 3.30
N ALA A 91 -14.18 -18.55 3.76
CA ALA A 91 -13.36 -19.60 4.36
C ALA A 91 -13.94 -20.12 5.68
N GLN A 92 -14.55 -19.25 6.51
CA GLN A 92 -15.21 -19.64 7.76
C GLN A 92 -16.46 -20.49 7.51
N GLY A 93 -17.26 -20.17 6.50
CA GLY A 93 -18.45 -20.96 6.14
C GLY A 93 -18.16 -22.32 5.50
N LYS A 94 -16.91 -22.61 5.09
CA LYS A 94 -16.49 -23.93 4.59
C LYS A 94 -16.02 -24.90 5.68
N ASN A 95 -15.78 -24.40 6.89
CA ASN A 95 -15.31 -25.19 8.03
C ASN A 95 -16.43 -25.44 9.07
N MET A 96 -17.69 -25.18 8.70
CA MET A 96 -18.92 -25.52 9.42
C MET A 96 -19.69 -26.54 8.60
#